data_AF-A0A6N8Y3R9-F1
#
_entry.id   AF-A0A6N8Y3R9-F1
#
_cell.length_a   1.000
_cell.length_b   1.000
_cell.length_c   1.000
_cell.angle_alpha   90.00
_cell.angle_beta   90.00
_cell.angle_gamma   90.00
#
_symmetry.space_group_name_H-M   'P 1'
#
loop_
_entity.id
_entity.type
_entity.pdbx_description
1 polymer ?
#
loop_
_entity_poly.entity_id
_entity_poly.type
_entity_poly.pdbx_seq_one_letter_code
_entity_poly.pdbx_strand_id
1 'polypeptide(L)'
;MPAKARKSEQYSQPFCLEEDDVGRLWDILSTFDSSGDVLATVDCADNISRRFDSKDELLGYNNEEKKRIISLKLECHVRDVIWKAASIELSEKFFWNNANIRISIEGESDEVINSLTNQFMGILKNSSPWYRLLVKRTWTIQIIVSVVGIFLLKFVNRLIYESPLGQTNLGWSETTTTVYQICWLLLLVVWAVVIGGLAASRWRRIFPIGKIVIGLERRRENTREWIRRLVVSLALTALIAVAIKLIAN
;
A
#
# COMPACT_ATOMS: atom_id res chain seq x y z
N MET A 1 -34.64 18.19 22.91
CA MET A 1 -33.93 17.05 22.30
C MET A 1 -32.60 17.59 21.78
N PRO A 2 -31.45 17.05 22.19
CA PRO A 2 -30.16 17.51 21.68
C PRO A 2 -30.10 17.29 20.16
N ALA A 3 -29.44 18.21 19.44
CA ALA A 3 -29.24 18.09 18.01
C ALA A 3 -28.40 16.83 17.72
N LYS A 4 -28.86 16.00 16.78
CA LYS A 4 -28.12 14.81 16.37
C LYS A 4 -27.14 15.20 15.27
N ALA A 5 -25.87 14.85 15.46
CA ALA A 5 -24.85 15.04 14.45
C ALA A 5 -24.36 13.67 13.94
N ARG A 6 -24.18 13.58 12.62
CA ARG A 6 -23.62 12.40 11.96
C ARG A 6 -22.52 12.83 11.02
N LYS A 7 -21.37 12.19 11.12
CA LYS A 7 -20.23 12.43 10.24
C LYS A 7 -19.72 11.10 9.70
N SER A 8 -19.63 11.00 8.39
CA SER A 8 -19.07 9.85 7.69
C SER A 8 -17.99 10.33 6.73
N GLU A 9 -16.74 10.01 7.02
CA GLU A 9 -15.58 10.41 6.23
C GLU A 9 -14.88 9.18 5.66
N GLN A 10 -14.32 9.34 4.45
CA GLN A 10 -13.59 8.31 3.75
C GLN A 10 -12.21 8.84 3.39
N TYR A 11 -11.17 8.06 3.69
CA TYR A 11 -9.79 8.45 3.42
C TYR A 11 -9.06 7.41 2.59
N SER A 12 -8.14 7.92 1.77
CA SER A 12 -7.22 7.13 0.94
C SER A 12 -5.79 7.43 1.38
N GLN A 13 -5.27 6.60 2.28
CA GLN A 13 -3.90 6.78 2.76
C GLN A 13 -3.20 5.47 3.12
N PRO A 14 -1.88 5.37 2.82
CA PRO A 14 -1.09 4.25 3.28
C PRO A 14 -0.98 4.20 4.81
N PHE A 15 -1.22 3.04 5.40
CA PHE A 15 -1.04 2.75 6.82
C PHE A 15 -0.43 1.36 7.04
N CYS A 16 0.33 1.21 8.12
CA CYS A 16 0.81 -0.05 8.67
C CYS A 16 0.56 0.00 10.18
N LEU A 17 -0.57 -0.54 10.61
CA LEU A 17 -0.98 -0.55 12.01
C LEU A 17 -0.32 -1.70 12.73
N GLU A 18 0.46 -1.40 13.76
CA GLU A 18 0.96 -2.39 14.70
C GLU A 18 -0.06 -2.67 15.79
N GLU A 19 0.21 -3.69 16.60
CA GLU A 19 -0.61 -4.10 17.75
C GLU A 19 -0.92 -2.91 18.69
N ASP A 20 0.07 -2.08 18.99
CA ASP A 20 -0.08 -0.88 19.84
C ASP A 20 -1.06 0.13 19.23
N ASP A 21 -1.03 0.32 17.91
CA ASP A 21 -1.92 1.26 17.23
C ASP A 21 -3.36 0.76 17.25
N VAL A 22 -3.58 -0.53 16.99
CA VAL A 22 -4.90 -1.18 17.08
C VAL A 22 -5.43 -1.06 18.51
N GLY A 23 -4.57 -1.29 19.50
CA GLY A 23 -4.93 -1.13 20.90
C GLY A 23 -5.37 0.29 21.25
N ARG A 24 -4.66 1.32 20.75
CA ARG A 24 -5.04 2.72 20.95
C ARG A 24 -6.35 3.08 20.23
N LEU A 25 -6.61 2.55 19.04
CA LEU A 25 -7.88 2.75 18.33
C LEU A 25 -9.05 2.17 19.13
N TRP A 26 -8.86 0.98 19.70
CA TRP A 26 -9.81 0.36 20.62
C TRP A 26 -10.06 1.25 21.84
N ASP A 27 -8.99 1.74 22.46
CA ASP A 27 -9.09 2.58 23.67
C ASP A 27 -9.87 3.86 23.38
N ILE A 28 -9.61 4.53 22.25
CA ILE A 28 -10.38 5.71 21.83
C ILE A 28 -11.88 5.39 21.70
N LEU A 29 -12.23 4.28 21.04
CA LEU A 29 -13.63 3.86 20.92
C LEU A 29 -14.26 3.50 22.26
N SER A 30 -13.51 2.92 23.19
CA SER A 30 -13.99 2.60 24.53
C SER A 30 -14.24 3.86 25.38
N THR A 31 -13.52 4.96 25.11
CA THR A 31 -13.77 6.26 25.75
C THR A 31 -14.96 7.02 25.16
N PHE A 32 -15.51 6.58 24.03
CA PHE A 32 -16.62 7.27 23.37
C PHE A 32 -17.88 7.31 24.25
N ASP A 33 -18.19 6.19 24.90
CA ASP A 33 -19.27 6.08 25.88
C ASP A 33 -18.94 4.96 26.86
N SER A 34 -19.00 5.24 28.16
CA SER A 34 -18.68 4.26 29.21
C SER A 34 -19.65 3.07 29.25
N SER A 35 -20.81 3.19 28.61
CA SER A 35 -21.81 2.12 28.48
C SER A 35 -21.74 1.36 27.15
N GLY A 36 -20.88 1.78 26.23
CA GLY A 36 -20.71 1.16 24.92
C GLY A 36 -19.73 -0.01 24.95
N ASP A 37 -20.12 -1.13 24.36
CA ASP A 37 -19.21 -2.24 24.12
C ASP A 37 -18.52 -2.05 22.76
N VAL A 38 -17.18 -2.15 22.76
CA VAL A 38 -16.40 -2.14 21.52
C VAL A 38 -16.34 -3.55 20.95
N LEU A 39 -16.69 -3.69 19.68
CA LEU A 39 -16.69 -4.92 18.93
C LEU A 39 -15.72 -4.80 17.76
N ALA A 40 -14.91 -5.83 17.56
CA ALA A 40 -14.07 -5.92 16.37
C ALA A 40 -14.59 -6.99 15.42
N THR A 41 -14.71 -6.64 14.15
CA THR A 41 -14.91 -7.58 13.05
C THR A 41 -13.69 -7.57 12.14
N VAL A 42 -13.13 -8.74 11.89
CA VAL A 42 -11.90 -8.92 11.12
C VAL A 42 -12.19 -9.81 9.92
N ASP A 43 -12.03 -9.28 8.72
CA ASP A 43 -12.09 -10.07 7.50
C ASP A 43 -10.70 -10.58 7.15
N CYS A 44 -10.59 -11.89 6.94
CA CYS A 44 -9.31 -12.55 6.70
C CYS A 44 -9.16 -13.04 5.26
N ALA A 45 -7.93 -13.37 4.87
CA ALA A 45 -7.58 -13.85 3.53
C ALA A 45 -8.13 -15.22 3.16
N ASP A 46 -8.59 -15.99 4.16
CA ASP A 46 -9.35 -17.23 3.99
C ASP A 46 -10.84 -16.98 3.73
N ASN A 47 -11.25 -15.71 3.56
CA ASN A 47 -12.63 -15.25 3.40
C ASN A 47 -13.52 -15.55 4.62
N ILE A 48 -12.94 -15.71 5.80
CA ILE A 48 -13.67 -15.89 7.05
C ILE A 48 -13.66 -14.57 7.82
N SER A 49 -14.84 -14.08 8.17
CA SER A 49 -15.01 -12.96 9.09
C SER A 49 -15.04 -13.47 10.53
N ARG A 50 -14.20 -12.87 11.38
CA ARG A 50 -14.09 -13.23 12.80
C ARG A 50 -14.51 -12.05 13.65
N ARG A 51 -15.22 -12.31 14.74
CA ARG A 51 -15.69 -11.30 15.68
C ARG A 51 -14.97 -11.47 17.01
N PHE A 52 -14.57 -10.36 17.61
CA PHE A 52 -13.92 -10.31 18.91
C PHE A 52 -14.67 -9.31 19.78
N ASP A 53 -15.00 -9.73 21.00
CA ASP A 53 -15.78 -8.92 21.94
C ASP A 53 -14.86 -8.25 22.99
N SER A 54 -13.56 -8.53 22.96
CA SER A 54 -12.56 -7.88 23.80
C SER A 54 -11.28 -7.51 23.05
N LYS A 55 -10.59 -6.50 23.57
CA LYS A 55 -9.28 -6.05 23.09
C LYS A 55 -8.26 -7.18 23.13
N ASP A 56 -8.20 -7.92 24.24
CA ASP A 56 -7.20 -8.98 24.45
C ASP A 56 -7.38 -10.14 23.47
N GLU A 57 -8.62 -10.51 23.15
CA GLU A 57 -8.89 -11.54 22.13
C GLU A 57 -8.44 -11.08 20.74
N LEU A 58 -8.68 -9.81 20.38
CA LEU A 58 -8.26 -9.25 19.11
C LEU A 58 -6.73 -9.20 19.00
N LEU A 59 -6.04 -8.70 20.02
CA LEU A 59 -4.58 -8.58 20.02
C LEU A 59 -3.90 -9.95 20.14
N GLY A 60 -4.52 -10.90 20.85
CA GLY A 60 -4.07 -12.29 20.96
C GLY A 60 -4.33 -13.13 19.70
N TYR A 61 -5.03 -12.60 18.70
CA TYR A 61 -5.34 -13.34 17.47
C TYR A 61 -4.06 -13.72 16.70
N ASN A 62 -3.86 -15.03 16.55
CA ASN A 62 -2.73 -15.56 15.81
C ASN A 62 -2.96 -15.45 14.29
N ASN A 63 -2.49 -14.33 13.74
CA ASN A 63 -2.59 -13.99 12.34
C ASN A 63 -1.61 -14.84 11.50
N GLU A 64 -2.01 -16.03 11.07
CA GLU A 64 -1.25 -16.90 10.15
C GLU A 64 -1.31 -16.37 8.70
N GLU A 65 -0.38 -16.78 7.81
CA GLU A 65 -0.32 -16.25 6.44
C GLU A 65 -1.60 -16.49 5.62
N LYS A 66 -2.21 -17.68 5.76
CA LYS A 66 -3.48 -18.00 5.10
C LYS A 66 -4.67 -17.29 5.73
N LYS A 67 -4.54 -16.87 6.99
CA LYS A 67 -5.58 -16.19 7.77
C LYS A 67 -5.27 -14.69 7.96
N ARG A 68 -4.44 -14.13 7.07
CA ARG A 68 -4.03 -12.72 7.09
C ARG A 68 -5.24 -11.81 7.25
N ILE A 69 -5.20 -10.89 8.20
CA ILE A 69 -6.17 -9.80 8.31
C ILE A 69 -6.12 -8.92 7.04
N ILE A 70 -7.25 -8.83 6.33
CA ILE A 70 -7.47 -7.97 5.17
C ILE A 70 -8.23 -6.71 5.58
N SER A 71 -9.22 -6.84 6.45
CA SER A 71 -10.03 -5.72 6.93
C SER A 71 -10.19 -5.81 8.44
N LEU A 72 -10.14 -4.67 9.12
CA LEU A 72 -10.48 -4.53 10.52
C LEU A 72 -11.53 -3.44 10.65
N LYS A 73 -12.66 -3.80 11.24
CA LYS A 73 -13.74 -2.90 11.60
C LYS A 73 -13.87 -2.89 13.11
N LEU A 74 -13.66 -1.73 13.72
CA LEU A 74 -13.95 -1.51 15.14
C LEU A 74 -15.23 -0.70 15.23
N GLU A 75 -16.18 -1.16 16.02
CA GLU A 75 -17.47 -0.49 16.22
C GLU A 75 -17.77 -0.40 17.70
N CYS A 76 -18.30 0.75 18.13
CA CYS A 76 -18.83 0.96 19.46
C CYS A 76 -20.29 1.37 19.32
N HIS A 77 -21.17 0.61 19.97
CA HIS A 77 -22.61 0.90 20.03
C HIS A 77 -22.99 1.14 21.49
N VAL A 78 -23.62 2.27 21.74
CA VAL A 78 -24.11 2.62 23.07
C VAL A 78 -25.37 1.82 23.36
N ARG A 79 -25.40 1.11 24.49
CA ARG A 79 -26.60 0.39 24.92
C ARG A 79 -27.76 1.38 25.08
N ASP A 80 -28.95 0.98 24.64
CA ASP A 80 -30.19 1.76 24.73
C ASP A 80 -30.25 3.05 23.88
N VAL A 81 -29.20 3.39 23.11
CA VAL A 81 -29.15 4.59 22.26
C VAL A 81 -28.75 4.26 20.83
N ILE A 82 -29.75 3.99 19.98
CA ILE A 82 -29.55 3.57 18.57
C ILE A 82 -28.71 4.57 17.75
N TRP A 83 -28.81 5.86 18.05
CA TRP A 83 -28.16 6.94 17.29
C TRP A 83 -26.75 7.29 17.79
N LYS A 84 -26.24 6.65 18.85
CA LYS A 84 -24.85 6.82 19.28
C LYS A 84 -24.03 5.63 18.83
N ALA A 85 -23.26 5.83 17.77
CA ALA A 85 -22.40 4.80 17.23
C ALA A 85 -21.12 5.43 16.68
N ALA A 86 -19.99 4.77 16.92
CA ALA A 86 -18.72 5.13 16.32
C ALA A 86 -18.13 3.89 15.67
N SER A 87 -17.67 4.02 14.43
CA SER A 87 -17.05 2.94 13.69
C SER A 87 -15.85 3.43 12.89
N ILE A 88 -14.81 2.60 12.86
CA ILE A 88 -13.66 2.77 11.99
C ILE A 88 -13.41 1.46 11.26
N GLU A 89 -13.38 1.52 9.94
CA GLU A 89 -13.12 0.40 9.05
C GLU A 89 -11.83 0.66 8.28
N LEU A 90 -10.89 -0.28 8.35
CA LEU A 90 -9.54 -0.20 7.82
C LEU A 90 -9.29 -1.41 6.94
N SER A 91 -8.94 -1.20 5.66
CA SER A 91 -8.74 -2.28 4.71
C SER A 91 -7.36 -2.26 4.04
N GLU A 92 -6.80 -3.45 3.79
CA GLU A 92 -5.61 -3.66 2.95
C GLU A 92 -5.90 -3.25 1.49
N LYS A 93 -7.17 -3.30 1.07
CA LYS A 93 -7.61 -2.96 -0.29
C LYS A 93 -8.42 -1.67 -0.30
N PHE A 94 -8.57 -1.11 -1.49
CA PHE A 94 -9.52 -0.03 -1.70
C PHE A 94 -10.95 -0.58 -1.68
N PHE A 95 -11.84 0.13 -1.02
CA PHE A 95 -13.27 0.07 -1.23
C PHE A 95 -13.62 0.63 -2.62
N TRP A 96 -14.90 0.50 -3.01
CA TRP A 96 -15.45 0.97 -4.29
C TRP A 96 -15.14 2.44 -4.62
N ASN A 97 -14.92 3.28 -3.61
CA ASN A 97 -14.63 4.71 -3.76
C ASN A 97 -13.14 5.08 -3.66
N ASN A 98 -12.22 4.14 -3.88
CA ASN A 98 -10.76 4.36 -3.72
C ASN A 98 -10.33 4.81 -2.31
N ALA A 99 -11.19 4.63 -1.30
CA ALA A 99 -10.87 4.78 0.10
C ALA A 99 -10.43 3.43 0.68
N ASN A 100 -9.54 3.44 1.65
CA ASN A 100 -9.15 2.24 2.41
C ASN A 100 -9.39 2.42 3.92
N ILE A 101 -9.93 3.58 4.30
CA ILE A 101 -10.31 3.95 5.65
C ILE A 101 -11.70 4.58 5.60
N ARG A 102 -12.62 4.11 6.43
CA ARG A 102 -13.95 4.71 6.62
C ARG A 102 -14.14 4.98 8.10
N ILE A 103 -14.51 6.20 8.43
CA ILE A 103 -14.84 6.61 9.80
C ILE A 103 -16.29 7.08 9.77
N SER A 104 -17.15 6.47 10.58
CA SER A 104 -18.54 6.89 10.72
C SER A 104 -18.87 7.04 12.20
N ILE A 105 -19.22 8.26 12.60
CA ILE A 105 -19.52 8.63 13.98
C ILE A 105 -20.87 9.35 13.99
N GLU A 106 -21.75 8.92 14.88
CA GLU A 106 -23.04 9.51 15.17
C GLU A 106 -23.12 9.78 16.68
N GLY A 107 -23.44 11.01 17.06
CA GLY A 107 -23.34 11.46 18.44
C GLY A 107 -24.05 12.79 18.76
N GLU A 108 -23.86 13.26 20.00
CA GLU A 108 -24.58 14.41 20.57
C GLU A 108 -24.07 15.77 20.09
N SER A 109 -22.78 15.88 19.80
CA SER A 109 -22.17 17.16 19.43
C SER A 109 -21.08 16.99 18.38
N ASP A 110 -20.98 17.98 17.49
CA ASP A 110 -19.92 18.05 16.47
C ASP A 110 -18.52 18.11 17.09
N GLU A 111 -18.39 18.64 18.31
CA GLU A 111 -17.11 18.72 19.03
C GLU A 111 -16.58 17.33 19.39
N VAL A 112 -17.43 16.46 19.95
CA VAL A 112 -17.07 15.07 20.28
C VAL A 112 -16.71 14.30 19.01
N ILE A 113 -17.52 14.45 17.95
CA ILE A 113 -17.28 13.82 16.65
C ILE A 113 -15.93 14.25 16.08
N ASN A 114 -15.65 15.56 16.06
CA ASN A 114 -14.40 16.08 15.51
C ASN A 114 -13.18 15.69 16.37
N SER A 115 -13.33 15.65 17.69
CA SER A 115 -12.28 15.18 18.61
C SER A 115 -11.91 13.72 18.31
N LEU A 116 -12.89 12.82 18.21
CA LEU A 116 -12.67 11.41 17.90
C LEU A 116 -12.07 11.21 16.51
N THR A 117 -12.60 11.89 15.49
CA THR A 117 -12.02 11.87 14.14
C THR A 117 -10.55 12.30 14.19
N ASN A 118 -10.22 13.38 14.90
CA ASN A 118 -8.85 13.87 15.01
C ASN A 118 -7.93 12.87 15.72
N GLN A 119 -8.41 12.19 16.77
CA GLN A 119 -7.66 11.15 17.47
C GLN A 119 -7.38 9.94 16.57
N PHE A 120 -8.39 9.44 15.83
CA PHE A 120 -8.20 8.38 14.84
C PHE A 120 -7.19 8.78 13.77
N MET A 121 -7.33 9.99 13.22
CA MET A 121 -6.42 10.49 12.19
C MET A 121 -5.01 10.71 12.73
N GLY A 122 -4.86 11.07 14.00
CA GLY A 122 -3.58 11.15 14.69
C GLY A 122 -2.84 9.81 14.69
N ILE A 123 -3.52 8.73 15.09
CA ILE A 123 -2.94 7.37 15.05
C ILE A 123 -2.60 6.98 13.62
N LEU A 124 -3.54 7.12 12.69
CA LEU A 124 -3.33 6.72 11.29
C LEU A 124 -2.20 7.48 10.58
N LYS A 125 -1.96 8.73 10.98
CA LYS A 125 -0.85 9.54 10.46
C LYS A 125 0.48 9.05 11.01
N ASN A 126 0.52 8.66 12.28
CA ASN A 126 1.71 8.13 12.94
C ASN A 126 2.04 6.70 12.49
N SER A 127 1.03 5.91 12.14
CA SER A 127 1.18 4.55 11.59
C SER A 127 1.44 4.54 10.08
N SER A 128 1.89 5.67 9.49
CA SER A 128 2.11 5.75 8.05
C SER A 128 3.48 5.19 7.68
N PRO A 129 3.58 4.26 6.71
CA PRO A 129 4.86 3.66 6.36
C PRO A 129 5.80 4.67 5.67
N TRP A 130 7.11 4.50 5.83
CA TRP A 130 8.13 5.37 5.20
C TRP A 130 8.01 5.43 3.67
N TYR A 131 7.45 4.37 3.05
CA TYR A 131 7.22 4.28 1.61
C TYR A 131 5.88 4.89 1.15
N ARG A 132 5.17 5.65 1.99
CA ARG A 132 3.87 6.26 1.68
C ARG A 132 3.84 6.99 0.32
N LEU A 133 4.91 7.71 -0.01
CA LEU A 133 5.02 8.46 -1.26
C LEU A 133 5.03 7.55 -2.50
N LEU A 134 5.62 6.35 -2.38
CA LEU A 134 5.72 5.37 -3.46
C LEU A 134 4.37 4.69 -3.75
N VAL A 135 3.53 4.50 -2.72
CA VAL A 135 2.21 3.89 -2.88
C VAL A 135 1.22 4.85 -3.55
N LYS A 136 1.27 6.14 -3.20
CA LYS A 136 0.32 7.14 -3.72
C LYS A 136 0.53 7.48 -5.20
N ARG A 137 1.76 7.40 -5.71
CA ARG A 137 2.07 7.76 -7.09
C ARG A 137 2.36 6.54 -7.96
N THR A 138 1.29 5.92 -8.47
CA THR A 138 1.37 4.82 -9.45
C THR A 138 2.20 5.17 -10.69
N TRP A 139 2.11 6.41 -11.17
CA TRP A 139 2.92 6.92 -12.30
C TRP A 139 4.43 6.99 -12.03
N THR A 140 4.87 7.25 -10.79
CA THR A 140 6.30 7.30 -10.46
C THR A 140 6.95 5.93 -10.64
N ILE A 141 6.21 4.86 -10.37
CA ILE A 141 6.67 3.49 -10.60
C ILE A 141 6.78 3.21 -12.09
N GLN A 142 5.80 3.64 -12.89
CA GLN A 142 5.87 3.52 -14.36
C GLN A 142 7.10 4.24 -14.91
N ILE A 143 7.41 5.43 -14.39
CA ILE A 143 8.61 6.18 -14.78
C ILE A 143 9.88 5.41 -14.39
N ILE A 144 10.00 4.93 -13.15
CA ILE A 144 11.19 4.18 -12.70
C ILE A 144 11.39 2.92 -13.54
N VAL A 145 10.33 2.11 -13.73
CA VAL A 145 10.39 0.88 -14.53
C VAL A 145 10.76 1.20 -15.97
N SER A 146 10.21 2.27 -16.55
CA SER A 146 10.55 2.68 -17.92
C SER A 146 12.01 3.12 -18.04
N VAL A 147 12.52 3.92 -17.11
CA VAL A 147 13.92 4.38 -17.10
C VAL A 147 14.90 3.22 -16.95
N VAL A 148 14.65 2.32 -15.98
CA VAL A 148 15.48 1.13 -15.77
C VAL A 148 15.42 0.20 -16.98
N GLY A 149 14.23 0.02 -17.57
CA GLY A 149 14.02 -0.76 -18.78
C GLY A 149 14.86 -0.22 -19.95
N ILE A 150 14.76 1.08 -20.25
CA ILE A 150 15.55 1.73 -21.30
C ILE A 150 17.05 1.53 -21.08
N PHE A 151 17.53 1.54 -19.83
CA PHE A 151 18.95 1.36 -19.55
C PHE A 151 19.43 -0.08 -19.76
N LEU A 152 18.70 -1.07 -19.24
CA LEU A 152 19.01 -2.48 -19.48
C LEU A 152 19.05 -2.76 -20.98
N LEU A 153 18.18 -2.11 -21.75
CA LEU A 153 18.13 -2.23 -23.19
C LEU A 153 19.33 -1.59 -23.88
N LYS A 154 19.73 -0.37 -23.49
CA LYS A 154 20.99 0.22 -23.97
C LYS A 154 22.20 -0.65 -23.63
N PHE A 155 22.20 -1.30 -22.46
CA PHE A 155 23.26 -2.20 -22.04
C PHE A 155 23.31 -3.48 -22.89
N VAL A 156 22.16 -4.12 -23.15
CA VAL A 156 22.07 -5.27 -24.07
C VAL A 156 22.47 -4.88 -25.48
N ASN A 157 21.98 -3.73 -25.97
CA ASN A 157 22.34 -3.23 -27.30
C ASN A 157 23.85 -3.05 -27.43
N ARG A 158 24.49 -2.44 -26.42
CA ARG A 158 25.94 -2.31 -26.35
C ARG A 158 26.64 -3.67 -26.37
N LEU A 159 26.16 -4.63 -25.57
CA LEU A 159 26.74 -5.98 -25.55
C LEU A 159 26.63 -6.70 -26.90
N ILE A 160 25.55 -6.49 -27.65
CA ILE A 160 25.38 -7.11 -28.96
C ILE A 160 26.29 -6.44 -30.00
N TYR A 161 26.23 -5.11 -30.12
CA TYR A 161 26.91 -4.37 -31.20
C TYR A 161 28.40 -4.09 -30.94
N GLU A 162 28.81 -3.95 -29.68
CA GLU A 162 30.22 -3.77 -29.32
C GLU A 162 30.90 -5.11 -28.96
N SER A 163 30.21 -6.25 -29.09
CA SER A 163 30.88 -7.53 -28.90
C SER A 163 31.95 -7.71 -29.99
N PRO A 164 33.21 -8.00 -29.61
CA PRO A 164 34.31 -8.16 -30.56
C PRO A 164 34.17 -9.39 -31.48
N LEU A 165 33.09 -10.17 -31.35
CA LEU A 165 32.82 -11.37 -32.13
C LEU A 165 32.11 -11.09 -33.47
N GLY A 166 31.70 -9.84 -33.73
CA GLY A 166 30.80 -9.47 -34.84
C GLY A 166 31.43 -8.82 -36.09
N GLN A 167 32.76 -8.77 -36.26
CA GLN A 167 33.39 -8.25 -37.48
C GLN A 167 33.24 -9.17 -38.72
N THR A 168 32.18 -9.96 -38.80
CA THR A 168 31.80 -10.61 -40.05
C THR A 168 31.04 -9.58 -40.90
N ASN A 169 31.73 -9.03 -41.90
CA ASN A 169 31.19 -8.16 -42.96
C ASN A 169 30.00 -8.83 -43.66
N LEU A 170 28.80 -8.73 -43.10
CA LEU A 170 27.57 -9.05 -43.80
C LEU A 170 27.05 -7.73 -44.38
N GLY A 171 27.06 -7.62 -45.70
CA GLY A 171 26.57 -6.46 -46.45
C GLY A 171 25.04 -6.31 -46.39
N TRP A 172 24.52 -5.99 -45.21
CA TRP A 172 23.12 -5.60 -45.04
C TRP A 172 22.96 -4.15 -45.48
N SER A 173 22.09 -3.90 -46.45
CA SER A 173 21.80 -2.55 -46.95
C SER A 173 21.27 -1.67 -45.81
N GLU A 174 21.70 -0.40 -45.77
CA GLU A 174 21.36 0.58 -44.70
C GLU A 174 19.85 0.68 -44.39
N THR A 175 18.99 0.33 -45.34
CA THR A 175 17.53 0.28 -45.18
C THR A 175 17.04 -0.85 -44.28
N THR A 176 17.70 -2.02 -44.27
CA THR A 176 17.30 -3.16 -43.43
C THR A 176 17.62 -2.94 -41.94
N THR A 177 18.70 -2.20 -41.66
CA THR A 177 19.07 -1.81 -40.29
C THR A 177 18.05 -0.88 -39.64
N THR A 178 17.46 0.06 -40.38
CA THR A 178 16.49 1.03 -39.83
C THR A 178 15.17 0.37 -39.47
N VAL A 179 14.66 -0.54 -40.31
CA VAL A 179 13.43 -1.29 -40.01
C VAL A 179 13.62 -2.18 -38.79
N TYR A 180 14.77 -2.86 -38.69
CA TYR A 180 15.10 -3.68 -37.53
C TYR A 180 15.15 -2.86 -36.23
N GLN A 181 15.75 -1.66 -36.27
CA GLN A 181 15.79 -0.75 -35.12
C GLN A 181 14.40 -0.29 -34.69
N ILE A 182 13.51 0.03 -35.63
CA ILE A 182 12.12 0.43 -35.33
C ILE A 182 11.33 -0.73 -34.75
N CYS A 183 11.44 -1.93 -35.34
CA CYS A 183 10.80 -3.15 -34.81
C CYS A 183 11.30 -3.48 -33.41
N TRP A 184 12.61 -3.33 -33.15
CA TRP A 184 13.15 -3.48 -31.81
C TRP A 184 12.49 -2.45 -30.89
N LEU A 185 12.57 -1.16 -31.20
CA LEU A 185 12.01 -0.09 -30.37
C LEU A 185 10.53 -0.30 -30.03
N LEU A 186 9.72 -0.77 -30.98
CA LEU A 186 8.33 -1.15 -30.74
C LEU A 186 8.20 -2.33 -29.78
N LEU A 187 8.99 -3.40 -29.95
CA LEU A 187 9.02 -4.51 -29.01
C LEU A 187 9.43 -4.06 -27.61
N LEU A 188 10.31 -3.05 -27.50
CA LEU A 188 10.72 -2.47 -26.21
C LEU A 188 9.59 -1.74 -25.52
N VAL A 189 8.81 -0.96 -26.26
CA VAL A 189 7.61 -0.29 -25.72
C VAL A 189 6.62 -1.34 -25.22
N VAL A 190 6.39 -2.41 -26.00
CA VAL A 190 5.49 -3.51 -25.60
C VAL A 190 6.00 -4.21 -24.33
N TRP A 191 7.29 -4.55 -24.27
CA TRP A 191 7.89 -5.18 -23.08
C TRP A 191 7.88 -4.28 -21.85
N ALA A 192 8.13 -2.97 -22.01
CA ALA A 192 8.06 -2.01 -20.92
C ALA A 192 6.62 -1.90 -20.37
N VAL A 193 5.61 -1.94 -21.25
CA VAL A 193 4.20 -1.96 -20.84
C VAL A 193 3.83 -3.27 -20.12
N VAL A 194 4.25 -4.42 -20.66
CA VAL A 194 3.96 -5.74 -20.07
C VAL A 194 4.66 -5.91 -18.73
N ILE A 195 5.96 -5.63 -18.66
CA ILE A 195 6.73 -5.68 -17.40
C ILE A 195 6.21 -4.63 -16.44
N GLY A 196 5.88 -3.43 -16.90
CA GLY A 196 5.28 -2.37 -16.07
C GLY A 196 3.94 -2.80 -15.47
N GLY A 197 3.08 -3.46 -16.24
CA GLY A 197 1.80 -4.00 -15.76
C GLY A 197 1.98 -5.15 -14.75
N LEU A 198 2.85 -6.11 -15.05
CA LEU A 198 3.17 -7.23 -14.14
C LEU A 198 3.86 -6.73 -12.86
N ALA A 199 4.78 -5.78 -13.01
CA ALA A 199 5.45 -5.12 -11.90
C ALA A 199 4.44 -4.34 -11.07
N ALA A 200 3.50 -3.60 -11.65
CA ALA A 200 2.48 -2.86 -10.91
C ALA A 200 1.59 -3.79 -10.06
N SER A 201 1.20 -4.96 -10.59
CA SER A 201 0.43 -5.97 -9.84
C SER A 201 1.24 -6.53 -8.66
N ARG A 202 2.52 -6.89 -8.87
CA ARG A 202 3.40 -7.34 -7.78
C ARG A 202 3.80 -6.22 -6.84
N TRP A 203 3.89 -4.99 -7.31
CA TRP A 203 4.24 -3.81 -6.53
C TRP A 203 3.23 -3.57 -5.43
N ARG A 204 1.93 -3.75 -5.69
CA ARG A 204 0.89 -3.67 -4.65
C ARG A 204 1.04 -4.73 -3.57
N ARG A 205 1.69 -5.87 -3.86
CA ARG A 205 2.02 -6.90 -2.84
C ARG A 205 3.25 -6.50 -2.02
N ILE A 206 4.23 -5.87 -2.67
CA ILE A 206 5.46 -5.42 -2.00
C ILE A 206 5.17 -4.17 -1.16
N PHE A 207 4.42 -3.21 -1.69
CA PHE A 207 4.04 -1.95 -1.05
C PHE A 207 2.52 -1.89 -0.88
N PRO A 208 1.98 -2.58 0.14
CA PRO A 208 0.53 -2.56 0.41
C PRO A 208 0.10 -1.17 0.87
N ILE A 209 -1.17 -0.83 0.59
CA ILE A 209 -1.75 0.44 1.04
C ILE A 209 -2.21 0.35 2.50
N GLY A 210 -2.91 -0.70 2.89
CA GLY A 210 -3.23 -0.94 4.29
C GLY A 210 -2.53 -2.21 4.76
N LYS A 211 -1.99 -2.20 5.97
CA LYS A 211 -1.54 -3.42 6.62
C LYS A 211 -1.85 -3.37 8.11
N ILE A 212 -2.32 -4.49 8.64
CA ILE A 212 -2.59 -4.70 10.07
C ILE A 212 -1.66 -5.80 10.54
N VAL A 213 -0.82 -5.48 11.52
CA VAL A 213 0.31 -6.30 11.97
C VAL A 213 0.08 -6.69 13.42
N ILE A 214 -0.71 -7.74 13.60
CA ILE A 214 -0.99 -8.37 14.90
C ILE A 214 -0.35 -9.77 14.93
N GLY A 215 0.19 -10.17 16.08
CA GLY A 215 0.74 -11.51 16.31
C GLY A 215 1.91 -11.88 15.37
N LEU A 216 1.86 -13.08 14.77
CA LEU A 216 2.92 -13.62 13.90
C LEU A 216 3.20 -12.79 12.63
N GLU A 217 2.32 -11.87 12.26
CA GLU A 217 2.54 -10.99 11.12
C GLU A 217 3.69 -10.01 11.37
N ARG A 218 4.02 -9.67 12.64
CA ARG A 218 5.10 -8.74 12.99
C ARG A 218 6.46 -9.22 12.49
N ARG A 219 6.78 -10.50 12.70
CA ARG A 219 8.03 -11.10 12.24
C ARG A 219 8.12 -11.11 10.71
N ARG A 220 7.01 -11.43 10.03
CA ARG A 220 6.93 -11.45 8.57
C ARG A 220 7.03 -10.04 7.99
N GLU A 221 6.49 -9.05 8.66
CA GLU A 221 6.56 -7.66 8.23
C GLU A 221 7.98 -7.11 8.31
N ASN A 222 8.75 -7.43 9.37
CA ASN A 222 10.15 -7.02 9.45
C ASN A 222 10.98 -7.54 8.24
N THR A 223 10.80 -8.81 7.87
CA THR A 223 11.45 -9.38 6.67
C THR A 223 11.00 -8.69 5.38
N ARG A 224 9.69 -8.41 5.24
CA ARG A 224 9.16 -7.70 4.06
C ARG A 224 9.64 -6.26 4.00
N GLU A 225 9.79 -5.60 5.13
CA GLU A 225 10.33 -4.24 5.20
C GLU A 225 11.78 -4.21 4.74
N TRP A 226 12.60 -5.17 5.15
CA TRP A 226 13.97 -5.31 4.65
C TRP A 226 14.01 -5.48 3.13
N ILE A 227 13.14 -6.33 2.57
CA ILE A 227 13.02 -6.50 1.11
C ILE A 227 12.62 -5.19 0.43
N ARG A 228 11.66 -4.43 0.98
CA ARG A 228 11.25 -3.12 0.42
C ARG A 228 12.42 -2.14 0.41
N ARG A 229 13.18 -2.05 1.51
CA ARG A 229 14.36 -1.19 1.59
C ARG A 229 15.39 -1.58 0.55
N LEU A 230 15.68 -2.87 0.40
CA LEU A 230 16.60 -3.39 -0.63
C LEU A 230 16.15 -3.00 -2.05
N VAL A 231 14.86 -3.18 -2.37
CA VAL A 231 14.31 -2.82 -3.69
C VAL A 231 14.46 -1.32 -3.95
N VAL A 232 14.14 -0.46 -2.97
CA VAL A 232 14.27 0.99 -3.11
C VAL A 232 15.73 1.42 -3.23
N SER A 233 16.64 0.83 -2.45
CA SER A 233 18.08 1.10 -2.54
C SER A 233 18.64 0.74 -3.91
N LEU A 234 18.32 -0.45 -4.44
CA LEU A 234 18.76 -0.86 -5.78
C LEU A 234 18.23 0.08 -6.87
N ALA A 235 16.95 0.47 -6.78
CA ALA A 235 16.36 1.43 -7.71
C ALA A 235 17.07 2.80 -7.66
N LEU A 236 17.39 3.30 -6.46
CA LEU A 236 18.10 4.56 -6.28
C LEU A 236 19.53 4.50 -6.84
N THR A 237 20.28 3.41 -6.57
CA THR A 237 21.63 3.22 -7.12
C THR A 237 21.62 3.18 -8.64
N ALA A 238 20.63 2.51 -9.25
CA ALA A 238 20.47 2.50 -10.70
C ALA A 238 20.21 3.90 -11.26
N LEU A 239 19.33 4.70 -10.63
CA LEU A 239 19.05 6.07 -11.04
C LEU A 239 20.28 6.98 -10.94
N ILE A 240 21.07 6.85 -9.87
CA ILE A 240 22.32 7.61 -9.70
C ILE A 240 23.33 7.24 -10.78
N ALA A 241 23.51 5.95 -11.08
CA ALA A 241 24.40 5.50 -12.15
C ALA A 241 23.99 6.06 -13.52
N VAL A 242 22.68 6.13 -13.80
CA VAL A 242 22.14 6.75 -15.02
C VAL A 242 22.46 8.25 -15.05
N ALA A 243 22.22 8.96 -13.95
CA ALA A 243 22.49 10.40 -13.86
C ALA A 243 23.97 10.72 -14.07
N ILE A 244 24.88 9.96 -13.45
CA ILE A 244 26.33 10.11 -13.63
C ILE A 244 26.72 9.92 -15.10
N LYS A 245 26.19 8.87 -15.74
CA LYS A 245 26.49 8.59 -17.15
C LYS A 245 25.96 9.66 -18.11
N LEU A 246 24.84 10.30 -17.77
CA LEU A 246 24.28 11.41 -18.55
C LEU A 246 25.07 12.71 -18.39
N ILE A 247 25.74 12.92 -17.24
CA ILE A 247 26.57 14.10 -17.00
C ILE A 247 27.97 13.93 -17.64
N ALA A 248 28.47 12.70 -17.70
CA ALA A 248 29.79 12.40 -18.24
C ALA A 248 29.86 12.41 -19.79
N ASN A 249 28.70 12.38 -20.46
CA ASN A 249 28.57 12.41 -21.92
C ASN A 249 28.04 13.78 -22.37
#